data_AF-A0A951AI98-F1
#
_entry.id   AF-A0A951AI98-F1
#
_cell.length_a   1.000
_cell.length_b   1.000
_cell.length_c   1.000
_cell.angle_alpha   90.00
_cell.angle_beta   90.00
_cell.angle_gamma   90.00
#
_symmetry.space_group_name_H-M   'P 1'
#
loop_
_entity.id
_entity.type
_entity.pdbx_description
1 polymer ?
#
loop_
_entity_poly.entity_id
_entity_poly.type
_entity_poly.pdbx_seq_one_letter_code
_entity_poly.pdbx_strand_id
1 'polypeptide(L)'
;MTQIPILTKWKFVVEFEDDETKEVSGTIGQADTLEQCDGLIEYDTQFHSSHGRTVVNAEAAEICGNCDGAGMVSTVNDGRVICEACSGHLGPISTLRFAR
;
A
#
# COMPACT_ATOMS: atom_id res chain seq x y z
N MET A 1 -3.72 26.01 -19.43
CA MET A 1 -3.03 24.82 -18.90
C MET A 1 -4.06 23.72 -18.78
N THR A 2 -3.94 22.68 -19.60
CA THR A 2 -4.83 21.51 -19.52
C THR A 2 -4.35 20.66 -18.34
N GLN A 3 -5.18 20.52 -17.32
CA GLN A 3 -4.85 19.72 -16.14
C GLN A 3 -4.94 18.24 -16.57
N ILE A 4 -3.79 17.60 -16.78
CA ILE A 4 -3.75 16.15 -17.05
C ILE A 4 -4.14 15.47 -15.73
N PRO A 5 -5.19 14.62 -15.72
CA PRO A 5 -5.55 13.89 -14.52
C PRO A 5 -4.37 13.02 -14.10
N ILE A 6 -4.01 13.08 -12.81
CA ILE A 6 -2.94 12.25 -12.26
C ILE A 6 -3.45 10.81 -12.31
N LEU A 7 -2.75 9.94 -13.04
CA LEU A 7 -3.01 8.51 -12.98
C LEU A 7 -2.65 8.02 -11.58
N THR A 8 -3.64 7.53 -10.85
CA THR A 8 -3.46 6.92 -9.53
C THR A 8 -3.69 5.41 -9.59
N LYS A 9 -3.09 4.71 -8.64
CA LYS A 9 -3.33 3.30 -8.34
C LYS A 9 -3.28 3.10 -6.84
N TRP A 10 -3.71 1.95 -6.36
CA TRP A 10 -3.64 1.59 -4.95
C TRP A 10 -2.49 0.62 -4.72
N LYS A 11 -1.77 0.81 -3.60
CA LYS A 11 -0.75 -0.12 -3.12
C LYS A 11 -1.08 -0.47 -1.68
N PHE A 12 -0.94 -1.74 -1.33
CA PHE A 12 -1.25 -2.21 0.00
C PHE A 12 -0.14 -3.07 0.58
N VAL A 13 -0.17 -3.18 1.90
CA VAL A 13 0.61 -4.13 2.69
C VAL A 13 -0.33 -4.88 3.62
N VAL A 14 -0.14 -6.19 3.73
CA VAL A 14 -0.78 -7.04 4.76
C VAL A 14 0.34 -7.69 5.54
N GLU A 15 0.49 -7.36 6.82
CA GLU A 15 1.47 -7.97 7.71
C GLU A 15 0.78 -9.01 8.58
N PHE A 16 1.43 -10.15 8.74
CA PHE A 16 0.92 -11.29 9.48
C PHE A 16 2.02 -11.93 10.31
N GLU A 17 1.66 -12.38 11.51
CA GLU A 17 2.49 -13.17 12.40
C GLU A 17 2.16 -14.65 12.21
N ASP A 18 3.17 -15.48 12.00
CA ASP A 18 3.02 -16.93 12.01
C ASP A 18 2.81 -17.44 13.44
N ASP A 19 1.72 -18.19 13.66
CA ASP A 19 1.30 -18.53 15.02
C ASP A 19 2.27 -19.47 15.73
N GLU A 20 2.99 -20.31 14.96
CA GLU A 20 3.96 -21.29 15.46
C GLU A 20 5.33 -20.63 15.74
N THR A 21 5.85 -19.90 14.76
CA THR A 21 7.22 -19.36 14.81
C THR A 21 7.31 -17.96 15.41
N LYS A 22 6.18 -17.24 15.47
CA LYS A 22 6.11 -15.82 15.83
C LYS A 22 6.88 -14.90 14.88
N GLU A 23 7.22 -15.39 13.69
CA GLU A 23 7.82 -14.59 12.64
C GLU A 23 6.78 -13.64 12.04
N VAL A 24 7.13 -12.36 11.90
CA VAL A 24 6.30 -11.38 11.17
C VAL A 24 6.79 -11.31 9.73
N SER A 25 5.85 -11.49 8.82
CA SER A 25 6.04 -11.38 7.37
C SER A 25 4.95 -10.51 6.78
N GLY A 26 5.08 -10.12 5.51
CA GLY A 26 4.04 -9.34 4.86
C GLY A 26 3.98 -9.50 3.35
N THR A 27 2.77 -9.33 2.82
CA THR A 27 2.51 -9.25 1.38
C THR A 27 2.42 -7.79 0.97
N ILE A 28 3.05 -7.43 -0.15
CA ILE A 28 2.88 -6.13 -0.80
C ILE A 28 2.16 -6.37 -2.12
N GLY A 29 1.03 -5.68 -2.31
CA GLY A 29 0.25 -5.77 -3.54
C GLY A 29 -0.15 -4.41 -4.10
N GLN A 30 -0.78 -4.42 -5.27
CA GLN A 30 -1.26 -3.22 -5.96
C GLN A 30 -2.54 -3.51 -6.74
N ALA A 31 -3.36 -2.49 -6.94
CA ALA A 31 -4.61 -2.55 -7.68
C ALA A 31 -4.89 -1.23 -8.40
N ASP A 32 -5.67 -1.26 -9.48
CA ASP A 32 -6.01 -0.05 -10.23
C ASP A 32 -7.14 0.74 -9.54
N THR A 33 -7.98 0.08 -8.75
CA THR A 33 -9.11 0.69 -8.04
C THR A 33 -9.10 0.34 -6.55
N LEU A 34 -9.77 1.17 -5.74
CA LEU A 34 -9.95 0.90 -4.31
C LEU A 34 -10.71 -0.41 -4.08
N GLU A 35 -11.78 -0.67 -4.84
CA GLU A 35 -12.57 -1.90 -4.71
C GLU A 35 -11.74 -3.16 -4.99
N GLN A 36 -10.88 -3.14 -6.01
CA GLN A 36 -9.94 -4.23 -6.27
C GLN A 36 -8.91 -4.36 -5.15
N CYS A 37 -8.41 -3.24 -4.62
CA CYS A 37 -7.47 -3.23 -3.51
C CYS A 37 -8.08 -3.89 -2.26
N ASP A 38 -9.31 -3.50 -1.91
CA ASP A 38 -10.04 -4.05 -0.76
C ASP A 38 -10.27 -5.55 -0.92
N GLY A 39 -10.69 -5.99 -2.11
CA GLY A 39 -10.89 -7.42 -2.41
C GLY A 39 -9.60 -8.25 -2.31
N LEU A 40 -8.45 -7.69 -2.73
CA LEU A 40 -7.16 -8.36 -2.58
C LEU A 40 -6.69 -8.45 -1.13
N ILE A 41 -6.90 -7.40 -0.33
CA ILE A 41 -6.56 -7.41 1.10
C ILE A 41 -7.46 -8.41 1.85
N GLU A 42 -8.75 -8.46 1.52
CA GLU A 42 -9.67 -9.43 2.10
C GLU A 42 -9.24 -10.86 1.76
N TYR A 43 -8.89 -11.12 0.50
CA TYR A 43 -8.36 -12.42 0.07
C TYR A 43 -7.10 -12.82 0.86
N ASP A 44 -6.10 -11.93 0.94
CA ASP A 44 -4.87 -12.20 1.68
C ASP A 44 -5.15 -12.45 3.16
N THR A 45 -6.03 -11.66 3.77
CA THR A 45 -6.42 -11.83 5.17
C THR A 45 -7.02 -13.21 5.43
N GLN A 46 -7.94 -13.66 4.57
CA GLN A 46 -8.56 -14.98 4.67
C GLN A 46 -7.55 -16.10 4.40
N PHE A 47 -6.68 -15.92 3.40
CA PHE A 47 -5.62 -16.87 3.07
C PHE A 47 -4.69 -17.07 4.27
N HIS A 48 -4.14 -15.99 4.84
CA HIS A 48 -3.23 -16.11 5.97
C HIS A 48 -3.92 -16.67 7.23
N SER A 49 -5.14 -16.23 7.53
CA SER A 49 -5.92 -16.75 8.66
C SER A 49 -6.19 -18.26 8.56
N SER A 50 -6.41 -18.79 7.35
CA SER A 50 -6.61 -20.23 7.13
C SER A 50 -5.31 -21.06 7.20
N HIS A 51 -4.15 -20.42 7.25
CA HIS A 51 -2.83 -21.06 7.28
C HIS A 51 -2.07 -20.85 8.59
N GLY A 52 -2.78 -20.65 9.71
CA GLY A 52 -2.18 -20.53 11.04
C GLY A 52 -1.35 -19.26 11.20
N ARG A 53 -1.82 -18.15 10.62
CA ARG A 53 -1.20 -16.84 10.75
C ARG A 53 -2.24 -15.83 11.19
N THR A 54 -1.82 -14.90 12.04
CA THR A 54 -2.65 -13.80 12.52
C THR A 54 -2.27 -12.53 11.78
N VAL A 55 -3.22 -11.90 11.08
CA VAL A 55 -2.99 -10.57 10.48
C VAL A 55 -2.84 -9.53 11.59
N VAL A 56 -1.72 -8.81 11.59
CA VAL A 56 -1.38 -7.79 12.59
C VAL A 56 -1.49 -6.37 12.03
N ASN A 57 -1.42 -6.22 10.71
CA ASN A 57 -1.61 -4.94 10.04
C ASN A 57 -2.15 -5.15 8.63
N ALA A 58 -3.00 -4.23 8.17
CA ALA A 58 -3.24 -4.06 6.75
C ALA A 58 -3.52 -2.59 6.43
N GLU A 59 -2.78 -2.07 5.46
CA GLU A 59 -2.85 -0.69 5.05
C GLU A 59 -2.84 -0.62 3.53
N ALA A 60 -3.60 0.33 2.99
CA ALA A 60 -3.60 0.66 1.57
C ALA A 60 -3.38 2.16 1.41
N ALA A 61 -2.69 2.56 0.36
CA ALA A 61 -2.51 3.96 0.00
C ALA A 61 -2.78 4.16 -1.49
N GLU A 62 -3.52 5.22 -1.81
CA GLU A 62 -3.55 5.71 -3.18
C GLU A 62 -2.22 6.38 -3.50
N ILE A 63 -1.58 5.91 -4.57
CA ILE A 63 -0.27 6.37 -5.01
C ILE A 63 -0.34 6.85 -6.45
N CYS A 64 0.60 7.71 -6.82
CA CYS A 64 0.78 8.06 -8.22
C CYS A 64 1.23 6.84 -9.01
N GLY A 65 0.47 6.45 -10.03
CA GLY A 65 0.80 5.34 -10.92
C GLY A 65 2.02 5.60 -11.81
N ASN A 66 2.51 6.85 -11.87
CA ASN A 66 3.69 7.21 -12.64
C ASN A 66 5.00 7.05 -11.85
N CYS A 67 4.99 7.28 -10.53
CA CYS A 67 6.18 7.11 -9.68
C CYS A 67 6.05 5.99 -8.65
N ASP A 68 4.96 5.22 -8.70
CA ASP A 68 4.66 4.10 -7.81
C ASP A 68 4.73 4.44 -6.31
N GLY A 69 4.38 5.69 -5.97
CA GLY A 69 4.44 6.20 -4.61
C GLY A 69 5.86 6.45 -4.10
N ALA A 70 6.89 6.30 -4.94
CA ALA A 70 8.28 6.54 -4.56
C ALA A 70 8.64 8.02 -4.41
N GLY A 71 7.69 8.95 -4.61
CA GLY A 71 7.90 10.39 -4.47
C GLY A 71 8.65 10.69 -3.17
N MET A 72 9.94 11.02 -3.27
CA MET A 72 10.88 10.83 -2.15
C MET A 72 10.61 11.71 -0.93
N VAL A 73 10.84 11.11 0.25
CA VAL A 73 11.09 11.76 1.54
C VAL A 73 12.58 12.16 1.62
N SER A 74 12.85 13.36 2.13
CA SER A 74 14.17 14.00 2.11
C SER A 74 15.23 13.26 2.93
N THR A 75 16.34 12.87 2.30
CA THR A 75 17.62 12.72 2.99
C THR A 75 18.67 13.56 2.27
N VAL A 76 18.98 14.70 2.89
CA VAL A 76 20.17 15.56 2.78
C VAL A 76 21.06 15.36 1.53
N ASN A 77 21.06 16.38 0.64
CA ASN A 77 21.99 16.70 -0.47
C ASN A 77 21.42 16.65 -1.91
N ASP A 78 20.60 17.65 -2.25
CA ASP A 78 20.57 18.36 -3.55
C ASP A 78 20.32 17.61 -4.89
N GLY A 79 19.64 16.46 -4.88
CA GLY A 79 19.19 15.77 -6.11
C GLY A 79 17.69 15.44 -6.09
N ARG A 80 16.83 16.45 -6.25
CA ARG A 80 15.36 16.27 -6.24
C ARG A 80 14.85 15.75 -7.58
N VAL A 81 14.37 14.50 -7.63
CA VAL A 81 13.41 14.10 -8.66
C VAL A 81 12.03 14.06 -8.01
N ILE A 82 11.37 15.21 -8.02
CA ILE A 82 9.93 15.29 -7.70
C ILE A 82 9.21 14.68 -8.90
N CYS A 83 8.31 13.72 -8.65
CA CYS A 83 7.48 13.20 -9.72
C CYS A 83 6.70 14.36 -10.35
N GLU A 84 6.98 14.71 -11.60
CA GLU A 84 6.33 15.84 -12.27
C GLU A 84 4.81 15.65 -12.41
N ALA A 85 4.35 14.39 -12.39
CA ALA A 85 2.94 14.06 -12.49
C ALA A 85 2.17 14.31 -11.18
N CYS A 86 2.76 14.02 -10.01
CA CYS A 86 2.06 14.16 -8.72
C CYS A 86 2.69 15.14 -7.75
N SER A 87 3.79 15.80 -8.09
CA SER A 87 4.55 16.69 -7.21
C SER A 87 4.99 16.05 -5.88
N GLY A 88 5.08 14.72 -5.82
CA GLY A 88 5.37 13.99 -4.59
C GLY A 88 4.16 13.78 -3.66
N HIS A 89 2.94 14.10 -4.11
CA HIS A 89 1.72 13.81 -3.36
C HIS A 89 1.43 12.31 -3.31
N LEU A 90 1.14 11.83 -2.10
CA LEU A 90 0.49 10.56 -1.83
C LEU A 90 -0.98 10.84 -1.52
N GLY A 91 -1.86 9.98 -2.02
CA GLY A 91 -3.29 10.02 -1.72
C GLY A 91 -3.60 9.50 -0.32
N PRO A 92 -4.89 9.32 0.02
CA PRO A 92 -5.30 8.87 1.35
C PRO A 92 -4.68 7.51 1.69
N ILE A 93 -4.31 7.36 2.97
CA ILE A 93 -3.96 6.07 3.57
C ILE A 93 -5.21 5.52 4.26
N SER A 94 -5.58 4.31 3.89
CA SER A 94 -6.65 3.53 4.49
C SER A 94 -6.04 2.45 5.37
N THR A 95 -6.22 2.55 6.68
CA THR A 95 -5.87 1.48 7.62
C THR A 95 -7.09 0.61 7.88
N LEU A 96 -6.97 -0.68 7.63
CA LEU A 96 -8.02 -1.65 7.96
C LEU A 96 -7.80 -2.13 9.39
N ARG A 97 -8.78 -1.88 10.26
CA ARG A 97 -8.77 -2.37 11.63
C ARG A 97 -9.47 -3.72 11.68
N PHE A 98 -8.71 -4.77 11.93
CA PHE A 98 -9.26 -6.10 12.19
C PHE A 98 -9.77 -6.17 13.63
N ALA A 99 -11.02 -6.59 13.80
CA ALA A 99 -11.55 -6.93 15.12
C ALA A 99 -10.86 -8.22 15.59
N ARG A 100 -10.20 -8.14 16.73
CA ARG A 100 -9.48 -9.25 17.36
C ARG A 100 -10.42 -10.12 18.20
#